data_AF-A0A1N7P307-F1
#
_entry.id   AF-A0A1N7P307-F1
#
_cell.length_a   1.000
_cell.length_b   1.000
_cell.length_c   1.000
_cell.angle_alpha   90.00
_cell.angle_beta   90.00
_cell.angle_gamma   90.00
#
_symmetry.space_group_name_H-M   'P 1'
#
loop_
_entity.id
_entity.type
_entity.pdbx_description
1 polymer ?
#
loop_
_entity_poly.entity_id
_entity_poly.type
_entity_poly.pdbx_seq_one_letter_code
_entity_poly.pdbx_strand_id
1 'polypeptide(L)'
;MSQLGFDLGAAEEVFRAAAPGTWLGEVLPLEDAIVRLEQVVAQGFDDIPQAVRAMYAEGVECLLSELRREDAVFGLLCRDRSPAIPLDAAEDAIATFEEHCRAVMAQPGAHPRQCAKSRFARHYSTTALHCDGFGSLVLTRWGETRHELVFHMGRSLVFLDSYRDHLQRHKVPMQIWAPAYSADKIAYSPKGPAGVATFNYGGRGYVNDGMFHCGEYSECEGWSFVPLSQWQGETFTYEEQCRAWDSGALERGDRRGLVVSVRGVKCVLDGALVFFDDTGSYSLARAIAESASDEDDGEDYPDDDEEGDFDEEEEDSPRQGEDATREDCAAPRKEEEQNSDLLLCLM
;
A
#
# COMPACT_ATOMS: atom_id res chain seq x y z
N MET A 1 35.90 2.37 -24.26
CA MET A 1 35.42 3.09 -23.07
C MET A 1 34.36 2.21 -22.43
N SER A 2 34.53 1.98 -21.14
CA SER A 2 33.89 0.96 -20.31
C SER A 2 32.41 1.23 -20.04
N GLN A 3 31.63 0.16 -20.13
CA GLN A 3 30.24 0.02 -19.71
C GLN A 3 30.11 0.35 -18.22
N LEU A 4 29.24 1.30 -17.86
CA LEU A 4 28.73 1.50 -16.50
C LEU A 4 27.27 1.02 -16.48
N GLY A 5 27.14 -0.29 -16.53
CA GLY A 5 25.95 -1.05 -16.16
C GLY A 5 26.47 -2.29 -15.42
N PHE A 6 25.75 -2.74 -14.40
CA PHE A 6 26.17 -3.88 -13.57
C PHE A 6 26.56 -5.08 -14.46
N ASP A 7 27.80 -5.54 -14.35
CA ASP A 7 28.25 -6.81 -14.90
C ASP A 7 27.76 -7.91 -13.96
N LEU A 8 26.70 -8.61 -14.37
CA LEU A 8 26.06 -9.64 -13.54
C LEU A 8 26.72 -11.01 -13.66
N GLY A 9 27.80 -11.18 -14.43
CA GLY A 9 28.62 -12.41 -14.47
C GLY A 9 27.88 -13.72 -14.19
N ALA A 10 28.43 -14.55 -13.30
CA ALA A 10 27.80 -15.82 -12.86
C ALA A 10 26.50 -15.64 -12.04
N ALA A 11 26.12 -14.41 -11.67
CA ALA A 11 24.83 -14.14 -11.03
C ALA A 11 23.68 -14.12 -12.05
N GLU A 12 23.96 -14.05 -13.37
CA GLU A 12 22.94 -14.11 -14.42
C GLU A 12 22.13 -15.43 -14.38
N GLU A 13 22.72 -16.54 -13.94
CA GLU A 13 21.99 -17.80 -13.70
C GLU A 13 21.10 -17.76 -12.45
N VAL A 14 21.45 -16.96 -11.44
CA VAL A 14 20.62 -16.73 -10.25
C VAL A 14 19.42 -15.83 -10.60
N PHE A 15 19.61 -14.85 -11.48
CA PHE A 15 18.52 -14.02 -12.00
C PHE A 15 17.63 -14.74 -13.01
N ARG A 16 18.12 -15.77 -13.71
CA ARG A 16 17.31 -16.56 -14.65
C ARG A 16 16.29 -17.49 -13.95
N ALA A 17 16.45 -17.73 -12.65
CA ALA A 17 15.53 -18.52 -11.83
C ALA A 17 14.34 -17.72 -11.28
N ALA A 18 14.38 -16.38 -11.32
CA ALA A 18 13.27 -15.52 -10.96
C ALA A 18 12.74 -14.84 -12.23
N ALA A 19 11.49 -15.14 -12.62
CA ALA A 19 10.83 -14.35 -13.65
C ALA A 19 10.91 -12.86 -13.27
N PRO A 20 11.06 -11.92 -14.23
CA PRO A 20 11.03 -10.49 -13.97
C PRO A 20 9.87 -10.18 -13.01
N GLY A 21 10.22 -9.78 -11.78
CA GLY A 21 9.26 -9.72 -10.68
C GLY A 21 8.28 -8.60 -10.95
N THR A 22 7.04 -8.95 -11.27
CA THR A 22 5.96 -7.98 -11.25
C THR A 22 5.81 -7.48 -9.81
N TRP A 23 5.60 -6.18 -9.61
CA TRP A 23 5.16 -5.60 -8.33
C TRP A 23 3.70 -5.98 -7.97
N LEU A 24 3.26 -7.13 -8.49
CA LEU A 24 2.00 -7.77 -8.21
C LEU A 24 2.32 -9.14 -7.60
N GLY A 25 1.63 -9.47 -6.52
CA GLY A 25 1.68 -10.81 -5.93
C GLY A 25 1.16 -11.85 -6.91
N GLU A 26 1.51 -13.11 -6.65
CA GLU A 26 0.97 -14.25 -7.38
C GLU A 26 -0.56 -14.29 -7.24
N VAL A 27 -1.26 -14.33 -8.37
CA VAL A 27 -2.71 -14.47 -8.43
C VAL A 27 -3.02 -15.90 -8.87
N LEU A 28 -3.53 -16.72 -7.94
CA LEU A 28 -4.01 -18.07 -8.25
C LEU A 28 -5.53 -18.09 -8.30
N PRO A 29 -6.15 -18.93 -9.14
CA PRO A 29 -7.56 -19.30 -8.96
C PRO A 29 -7.82 -19.78 -7.52
N LEU A 30 -9.01 -19.50 -6.99
CA LEU A 30 -9.36 -19.84 -5.60
C LEU A 30 -9.12 -21.32 -5.28
N GLU A 31 -9.54 -22.22 -6.16
CA GLU A 31 -9.37 -23.67 -6.00
C GLU A 31 -7.89 -24.06 -5.93
N ASP A 32 -7.05 -23.48 -6.79
CA ASP A 32 -5.60 -23.74 -6.79
C ASP A 32 -4.92 -23.19 -5.53
N ALA A 33 -5.37 -22.03 -5.03
CA ALA A 33 -4.88 -21.46 -3.78
C ALA A 33 -5.20 -22.36 -2.58
N ILE A 34 -6.44 -22.88 -2.50
CA ILE A 34 -6.85 -23.83 -1.45
C ILE A 34 -6.00 -25.11 -1.52
N VAL A 35 -5.88 -25.71 -2.71
CA VAL A 35 -5.09 -26.94 -2.91
C VAL A 35 -3.63 -26.74 -2.48
N ARG A 36 -3.03 -25.60 -2.83
CA ARG A 36 -1.65 -25.29 -2.45
C ARG A 36 -1.49 -25.16 -0.93
N LEU A 37 -2.41 -24.48 -0.24
CA LEU A 37 -2.37 -24.37 1.22
C LEU A 37 -2.58 -25.73 1.89
N GLU A 38 -3.49 -26.57 1.38
CA GLU A 38 -3.68 -27.94 1.88
C GLU A 38 -2.42 -28.80 1.70
N GLN A 39 -1.67 -28.63 0.61
CA GLN A 39 -0.37 -29.29 0.43
C GLN A 39 0.65 -28.85 1.47
N VAL A 40 0.70 -27.55 1.81
CA VAL A 40 1.56 -27.03 2.88
C VAL A 40 1.19 -27.64 4.24
N VAL A 41 -0.11 -27.74 4.55
CA VAL A 41 -0.57 -28.41 5.78
C VAL A 41 -0.17 -29.89 5.78
N ALA A 42 -0.36 -30.59 4.66
CA ALA A 42 -0.03 -32.01 4.53
C ALA A 42 1.48 -32.30 4.62
N GLN A 43 2.32 -31.37 4.14
CA GLN A 43 3.77 -31.43 4.29
C GLN A 43 4.20 -31.33 5.76
N GLY A 44 3.44 -30.60 6.57
CA GLY A 44 3.76 -30.31 7.97
C GLY A 44 4.86 -29.27 8.13
N PHE A 45 4.99 -28.72 9.33
CA PHE A 45 5.85 -27.56 9.61
C PHE A 45 7.18 -27.91 10.29
N ASP A 46 7.62 -29.17 10.21
CA ASP A 46 8.85 -29.61 10.89
C ASP A 46 10.12 -28.97 10.32
N ASP A 47 10.11 -28.63 9.03
CA ASP A 47 11.18 -27.90 8.35
C ASP A 47 11.20 -26.39 8.68
N ILE A 48 10.14 -25.87 9.31
CA ILE A 48 10.10 -24.48 9.80
C ILE A 48 10.81 -24.40 11.16
N PRO A 49 11.68 -23.38 11.37
CA PRO A 49 12.33 -23.16 12.66
C PRO A 49 11.33 -23.07 13.80
N GLN A 50 11.64 -23.71 14.91
CA GLN A 50 10.77 -23.77 16.09
C GLN A 50 10.29 -22.38 16.54
N ALA A 51 11.15 -21.36 16.43
CA ALA A 51 10.86 -19.97 16.81
C ALA A 51 9.66 -19.35 16.07
N VAL A 52 9.39 -19.76 14.82
CA VAL A 52 8.34 -19.16 13.97
C VAL A 52 7.31 -20.19 13.48
N ARG A 53 7.44 -21.46 13.90
CA ARG A 53 6.62 -22.57 13.41
C ARG A 53 5.13 -22.37 13.65
N ALA A 54 4.77 -21.95 14.86
CA ALA A 54 3.38 -21.72 15.24
C ALA A 54 2.75 -20.63 14.36
N MET A 55 3.46 -19.54 14.10
CA MET A 55 2.99 -18.44 13.24
C MET A 55 2.73 -18.87 11.81
N TYR A 56 3.59 -19.74 11.26
CA TYR A 56 3.37 -20.29 9.92
C TYR A 56 2.14 -21.19 9.88
N ALA A 57 1.96 -22.06 10.87
CA ALA A 57 0.79 -22.94 10.94
C ALA A 57 -0.50 -22.12 11.05
N GLU A 58 -0.53 -21.16 11.97
CA GLU A 58 -1.68 -20.29 12.19
C GLU A 58 -1.98 -19.42 10.97
N GLY A 59 -0.96 -18.84 10.34
CA GLY A 59 -1.13 -18.05 9.13
C GLY A 59 -1.72 -18.84 7.95
N VAL A 60 -1.30 -20.09 7.78
CA VAL A 60 -1.89 -20.99 6.78
C VAL A 60 -3.34 -21.32 7.13
N GLU A 61 -3.63 -21.64 8.39
CA GLU A 61 -4.98 -21.95 8.85
C GLU A 61 -5.94 -20.75 8.71
N CYS A 62 -5.51 -19.55 9.12
CA CYS A 62 -6.28 -18.32 8.95
C CYS A 62 -6.61 -18.05 7.49
N LEU A 63 -5.60 -18.09 6.61
CA LEU A 63 -5.82 -17.86 5.19
C LEU A 63 -6.73 -18.94 4.57
N LEU A 64 -6.54 -20.21 4.92
CA LEU A 64 -7.38 -21.30 4.44
C LEU A 64 -8.83 -21.17 4.92
N SER A 65 -9.04 -20.74 6.17
CA SER A 65 -10.37 -20.45 6.72
C SER A 65 -11.08 -19.35 5.93
N GLU A 66 -10.39 -18.23 5.69
CA GLU A 66 -10.93 -17.11 4.91
C GLU A 66 -11.28 -17.51 3.48
N LEU A 67 -10.40 -18.24 2.78
CA LEU A 67 -10.65 -18.69 1.41
C LEU A 67 -11.82 -19.67 1.28
N ARG A 68 -12.18 -20.37 2.37
CA ARG A 68 -13.30 -21.33 2.38
C ARG A 68 -14.65 -20.69 2.72
N ARG A 69 -14.69 -19.41 3.08
CA ARG A 69 -15.97 -18.75 3.39
C ARG A 69 -16.80 -18.57 2.13
N GLU A 70 -18.12 -18.82 2.22
CA GLU A 70 -19.04 -18.75 1.08
C GLU A 70 -19.21 -17.32 0.51
N ASP A 71 -18.88 -16.29 1.31
CA ASP A 71 -18.85 -14.88 0.94
C ASP A 71 -17.49 -14.41 0.38
N ALA A 72 -16.52 -15.31 0.20
CA ALA A 72 -15.23 -15.03 -0.44
C ALA A 72 -15.40 -14.84 -1.97
N VAL A 73 -16.38 -14.03 -2.38
CA VAL A 73 -16.59 -13.61 -3.75
C VAL A 73 -15.49 -12.61 -4.11
N PHE A 74 -14.49 -13.11 -4.85
CA PHE A 74 -13.68 -12.36 -5.81
C PHE A 74 -13.19 -10.98 -5.33
N GLY A 75 -12.15 -10.98 -4.50
CA GLY A 75 -11.43 -9.76 -4.12
C GLY A 75 -10.13 -9.99 -3.35
N LEU A 76 -9.99 -11.14 -2.68
CA LEU A 76 -8.84 -11.44 -1.81
C LEU A 76 -7.52 -11.73 -2.54
N LEU A 77 -7.56 -12.07 -3.83
CA LEU A 77 -6.35 -12.36 -4.61
C LEU A 77 -5.80 -11.11 -5.33
N CYS A 78 -6.44 -9.96 -5.16
CA CYS A 78 -6.00 -8.68 -5.70
C CYS A 78 -5.52 -7.77 -4.56
N ARG A 79 -4.20 -7.67 -4.40
CA ARG A 79 -3.46 -6.75 -3.51
C ARG A 79 -3.65 -7.01 -2.00
N ASP A 80 -2.62 -7.61 -1.40
CA ASP A 80 -2.21 -7.41 0.00
C ASP A 80 -3.25 -7.65 1.13
N ARG A 81 -4.44 -8.20 0.85
CA ARG A 81 -5.46 -8.50 1.87
C ARG A 81 -5.45 -9.97 2.27
N SER A 82 -4.31 -10.43 2.77
CA SER A 82 -4.30 -11.68 3.54
C SER A 82 -4.74 -11.37 4.97
N PRO A 83 -5.51 -12.26 5.63
CA PRO A 83 -5.99 -11.99 6.97
C PRO A 83 -4.82 -11.82 7.94
N ALA A 84 -4.96 -10.86 8.85
CA ALA A 84 -4.07 -10.74 9.98
C ALA A 84 -4.14 -12.02 10.81
N ILE A 85 -2.96 -12.54 11.15
CA ILE A 85 -2.83 -13.62 12.13
C ILE A 85 -3.21 -13.03 13.49
N PRO A 86 -4.19 -13.60 14.22
CA PRO A 86 -4.50 -13.20 15.58
C PRO A 86 -3.27 -13.36 16.45
N LEU A 87 -2.59 -12.26 16.76
CA LEU A 87 -1.54 -12.28 17.75
C LEU A 87 -2.23 -12.16 19.10
N ASP A 88 -2.48 -13.30 19.74
CA ASP A 88 -2.97 -13.35 21.12
C ASP A 88 -1.93 -12.70 22.06
N ALA A 89 -1.93 -11.38 22.15
CA ALA A 89 -1.30 -10.49 23.12
C ALA A 89 0.12 -10.82 23.64
N ALA A 90 0.88 -11.70 23.01
CA ALA A 90 2.20 -12.08 23.45
C ALA A 90 3.23 -11.28 22.65
N GLU A 91 3.62 -10.11 23.18
CA GLU A 91 4.79 -9.35 22.72
C GLU A 91 6.01 -10.26 22.50
N ASP A 92 6.11 -11.33 23.29
CA ASP A 92 7.11 -12.40 23.20
C ASP A 92 7.15 -13.09 21.83
N ALA A 93 6.00 -13.30 21.18
CA ALA A 93 5.93 -13.95 19.87
C ALA A 93 6.52 -13.02 18.78
N ILE A 94 6.13 -11.75 18.79
CA ILE A 94 6.67 -10.73 17.87
C ILE A 94 8.17 -10.57 18.07
N ALA A 95 8.61 -10.46 19.33
CA ALA A 95 10.03 -10.34 19.66
C ALA A 95 10.82 -11.58 19.17
N THR A 96 10.26 -12.77 19.34
CA THR A 96 10.85 -14.04 18.84
C THR A 96 10.97 -14.03 17.31
N PHE A 97 9.93 -13.58 16.61
CA PHE A 97 9.94 -13.45 15.15
C PHE A 97 10.99 -12.47 14.67
N GLU A 98 11.04 -11.26 15.25
CA GLU A 98 12.00 -10.22 14.90
C GLU A 98 13.44 -10.66 15.23
N GLU A 99 13.67 -11.37 16.34
CA GLU A 99 14.97 -11.95 16.69
C GLU A 99 15.41 -13.01 15.68
N HIS A 100 14.52 -13.93 15.30
CA HIS A 100 14.81 -14.92 14.28
C HIS A 100 15.14 -14.28 12.93
N CYS A 101 14.36 -13.28 12.51
CA CYS A 101 14.63 -12.53 11.28
C CYS A 101 16.00 -11.84 11.32
N ARG A 102 16.36 -11.22 12.46
CA ARG A 102 17.69 -10.62 12.66
C ARG A 102 18.81 -11.66 12.57
N ALA A 103 18.62 -12.86 13.11
CA ALA A 103 19.59 -13.94 12.99
C ALA A 103 19.79 -14.38 11.53
N VAL A 104 18.69 -14.54 10.77
CA VAL A 104 18.74 -14.88 9.34
C VAL A 104 19.45 -13.79 8.53
N MET A 105 19.15 -12.51 8.78
CA MET A 105 19.80 -11.39 8.10
C MET A 105 21.29 -11.24 8.46
N ALA A 106 21.67 -11.56 9.71
CA ALA A 106 23.06 -11.45 10.17
C ALA A 106 24.00 -12.50 9.56
N GLN A 107 23.45 -13.61 9.06
CA GLN A 107 24.24 -14.71 8.47
C GLN A 107 23.66 -15.12 7.11
N PRO A 108 23.83 -14.29 6.05
CA PRO A 108 23.37 -14.64 4.72
C PRO A 108 23.96 -15.98 4.25
N GLY A 109 23.10 -16.92 3.86
CA GLY A 109 23.50 -18.25 3.40
C GLY A 109 23.61 -19.33 4.49
N ALA A 110 23.54 -18.99 5.78
CA ALA A 110 23.48 -19.99 6.85
C ALA A 110 22.12 -20.71 6.92
N HIS A 111 21.07 -20.09 6.37
CA HIS A 111 19.71 -20.63 6.30
C HIS A 111 19.29 -20.77 4.83
N PRO A 112 19.68 -21.85 4.13
CA PRO A 112 19.55 -21.95 2.66
C PRO A 112 18.11 -21.95 2.14
N ARG A 113 17.12 -22.22 3.00
CA ARG A 113 15.69 -22.20 2.67
C ARG A 113 14.96 -20.99 3.23
N GLN A 114 15.68 -20.01 3.76
CA GLN A 114 15.08 -18.85 4.42
C GLN A 114 15.69 -17.55 3.92
N CYS A 115 14.84 -16.54 3.84
CA CYS A 115 15.25 -15.18 3.54
C CYS A 115 14.48 -14.24 4.45
N ALA A 116 15.17 -13.31 5.10
CA ALA A 116 14.54 -12.27 5.89
C ALA A 116 14.92 -10.88 5.34
N LYS A 117 13.98 -9.93 5.42
CA LYS A 117 14.18 -8.54 5.02
C LYS A 117 13.40 -7.61 5.94
N SER A 118 14.03 -6.55 6.39
CA SER A 118 13.38 -5.47 7.14
C SER A 118 13.46 -4.16 6.38
N ARG A 119 12.36 -3.40 6.37
CA ARG A 119 12.26 -2.04 5.87
C ARG A 119 11.80 -1.13 7.01
N PHE A 120 12.39 0.05 7.08
CA PHE A 120 12.06 1.04 8.10
C PHE A 120 11.57 2.31 7.40
N ALA A 121 10.27 2.59 7.52
CA ALA A 121 9.75 3.94 7.45
C ALA A 121 9.60 4.48 8.88
N ARG A 122 9.35 5.78 9.07
CA ARG A 122 9.24 6.31 10.45
C ARG A 122 7.95 5.88 11.14
N HIS A 123 6.84 5.94 10.42
CA HIS A 123 5.52 5.60 11.00
C HIS A 123 5.21 4.13 10.92
N TYR A 124 5.96 3.38 10.12
CA TYR A 124 5.86 1.95 10.15
C TYR A 124 7.18 1.26 9.83
N SER A 125 7.39 0.09 10.42
CA SER A 125 8.44 -0.83 10.01
C SER A 125 7.81 -2.11 9.49
N THR A 126 8.47 -2.74 8.55
CA THR A 126 8.07 -4.05 8.05
C THR A 126 9.24 -5.01 8.21
N THR A 127 9.00 -6.16 8.83
CA THR A 127 9.95 -7.26 8.91
C THR A 127 9.30 -8.49 8.33
N ALA A 128 9.94 -9.11 7.34
CA ALA A 128 9.42 -10.30 6.69
C ALA A 128 10.40 -11.46 6.74
N LEU A 129 9.84 -12.66 6.77
CA LEU A 129 10.54 -13.92 6.64
C LEU A 129 9.87 -14.75 5.55
N HIS A 130 10.67 -15.28 4.63
CA HIS A 130 10.26 -16.24 3.63
C HIS A 130 10.89 -17.59 3.94
N CYS A 131 10.10 -18.66 3.83
CA CYS A 131 10.56 -20.04 3.94
C CYS A 131 10.17 -20.80 2.67
N ASP A 132 11.16 -21.37 1.99
CA ASP A 132 10.98 -22.06 0.71
C ASP A 132 10.06 -23.28 0.86
N GLY A 133 9.01 -23.32 0.04
CA GLY A 133 7.97 -24.35 0.07
C GLY A 133 6.83 -24.07 1.06
N PHE A 134 6.89 -23.00 1.84
CA PHE A 134 5.86 -22.65 2.81
C PHE A 134 5.20 -21.29 2.53
N GLY A 135 5.99 -20.25 2.26
CA GLY A 135 5.47 -18.90 2.04
C GLY A 135 6.19 -17.85 2.88
N SER A 136 5.56 -16.68 3.05
CA SER A 136 6.13 -15.54 3.75
C SER A 136 5.27 -15.08 4.91
N LEU A 137 5.89 -14.78 6.04
CA LEU A 137 5.30 -13.99 7.11
C LEU A 137 5.79 -12.55 7.00
N VAL A 138 4.88 -11.58 7.12
CA VAL A 138 5.16 -10.15 7.02
C VAL A 138 4.57 -9.46 8.24
N LEU A 139 5.44 -8.99 9.12
CA LEU A 139 5.08 -8.15 10.26
C LEU A 139 5.16 -6.69 9.84
N THR A 140 4.06 -5.96 9.91
CA THR A 140 4.03 -4.50 9.79
C THR A 140 3.71 -3.89 11.14
N ARG A 141 4.51 -2.94 11.61
CA ARG A 141 4.28 -2.18 12.85
C ARG A 141 4.03 -0.75 12.49
N TRP A 142 2.94 -0.15 12.96
CA TRP A 142 2.68 1.29 12.87
C TRP A 142 2.90 1.93 14.24
N GLY A 143 3.98 2.70 14.37
CA GLY A 143 4.41 3.22 15.67
C GLY A 143 4.74 2.09 16.66
N GLU A 144 4.53 2.34 17.96
CA GLU A 144 4.92 1.41 19.02
C GLU A 144 3.85 0.32 19.27
N THR A 145 2.57 0.67 19.14
CA THR A 145 1.45 -0.13 19.67
C THR A 145 0.70 -0.93 18.62
N ARG A 146 0.58 -0.41 17.40
CA ARG A 146 -0.18 -1.08 16.34
C ARG A 146 0.75 -1.97 15.53
N HIS A 147 0.37 -3.23 15.35
CA HIS A 147 1.12 -4.16 14.52
C HIS A 147 0.16 -5.16 13.89
N GLU A 148 0.59 -5.75 12.79
CA GLU A 148 -0.14 -6.77 12.03
C GLU A 148 0.87 -7.77 11.49
N LEU A 149 0.63 -9.06 11.72
CA LEU A 149 1.39 -10.14 11.12
C LEU A 149 0.51 -10.82 10.08
N VAL A 150 1.01 -10.93 8.86
CA VAL A 150 0.24 -11.46 7.73
C VAL A 150 1.01 -12.61 7.08
N PHE A 151 0.31 -13.69 6.73
CA PHE A 151 0.86 -14.78 5.94
C PHE A 151 0.54 -14.62 4.45
N HIS A 152 1.55 -14.82 3.61
CA HIS A 152 1.44 -14.87 2.16
C HIS A 152 1.89 -16.26 1.68
N MET A 153 1.06 -16.92 0.87
CA MET A 153 1.34 -18.25 0.29
C MET A 153 2.61 -18.28 -0.60
N GLY A 154 2.99 -17.14 -1.16
CA GLY A 154 4.17 -16.96 -2.00
C GLY A 154 5.29 -16.17 -1.33
N ARG A 155 6.33 -15.85 -2.10
CA ARG A 155 7.34 -14.87 -1.70
C ARG A 155 6.72 -13.47 -1.74
N SER A 156 6.68 -12.78 -0.60
CA SER A 156 6.09 -11.44 -0.51
C SER A 156 6.87 -10.41 -1.34
N LEU A 157 6.17 -9.37 -1.84
CA LEU A 157 6.77 -8.26 -2.58
C LEU A 157 7.76 -7.43 -1.75
N VAL A 158 7.73 -7.54 -0.42
CA VAL A 158 8.76 -6.94 0.45
C VAL A 158 10.16 -7.42 0.09
N PHE A 159 10.30 -8.62 -0.47
CA PHE A 159 11.57 -9.18 -0.87
C PHE A 159 12.11 -8.63 -2.20
N LEU A 160 11.32 -7.87 -2.96
CA LEU A 160 11.81 -7.15 -4.13
C LEU A 160 12.71 -5.99 -3.72
N ASP A 161 13.67 -5.62 -4.56
CA ASP A 161 14.48 -4.42 -4.35
C ASP A 161 13.65 -3.19 -4.63
N SER A 162 13.44 -2.37 -3.60
CA SER A 162 12.56 -1.20 -3.64
C SER A 162 13.37 0.09 -3.71
N TYR A 163 12.84 1.12 -4.37
CA TYR A 163 13.44 2.46 -4.29
C TYR A 163 13.47 2.98 -2.84
N ARG A 164 12.60 2.44 -1.98
CA ARG A 164 12.47 2.79 -0.57
C ARG A 164 13.56 2.20 0.32
N ASP A 165 14.24 1.14 -0.12
CA ASP A 165 15.25 0.44 0.68
C ASP A 165 16.45 1.33 1.05
N HIS A 166 16.65 2.44 0.31
CA HIS A 166 17.80 3.34 0.47
C HIS A 166 17.40 4.82 0.60
N LEU A 167 16.13 5.12 0.92
CA LEU A 167 15.69 6.49 1.09
C LEU A 167 16.39 7.14 2.28
N GLN A 168 17.19 8.17 1.99
CA GLN A 168 17.77 9.01 3.04
C GLN A 168 16.69 9.95 3.60
N ARG A 169 16.74 10.15 4.91
CA ARG A 169 15.76 10.95 5.66
C ARG A 169 16.44 12.19 6.21
N HIS A 170 15.85 13.36 5.94
CA HIS A 170 16.41 14.65 6.33
C HIS A 170 15.40 15.44 7.16
N LYS A 171 15.79 15.82 8.39
CA LYS A 171 15.00 16.72 9.22
C LYS A 171 15.07 18.14 8.64
N VAL A 172 13.95 18.63 8.11
CA VAL A 172 13.82 19.94 7.46
C VAL A 172 12.47 20.54 7.83
N PRO A 173 12.43 21.79 8.33
CA PRO A 173 11.18 22.46 8.69
C PRO A 173 10.13 22.40 7.59
N MET A 174 8.89 22.09 7.96
CA MET A 174 7.80 21.87 7.01
C MET A 174 7.56 23.06 6.09
N GLN A 175 7.78 24.28 6.59
CA GLN A 175 7.59 25.52 5.85
C GLN A 175 8.49 25.62 4.60
N ILE A 176 9.55 24.81 4.51
CA ILE A 176 10.45 24.77 3.35
C ILE A 176 9.83 23.97 2.19
N TRP A 177 9.20 22.83 2.49
CA TRP A 177 8.81 21.86 1.46
C TRP A 177 7.30 21.73 1.26
N ALA A 178 6.46 22.10 2.24
CA ALA A 178 5.01 22.07 2.09
C ALA A 178 4.49 23.01 0.99
N PRO A 179 5.00 24.24 0.81
CA PRO A 179 4.56 25.12 -0.29
C PRO A 179 4.86 24.57 -1.69
N ALA A 180 5.74 23.57 -1.80
CA ALA A 180 6.06 22.92 -3.06
C ALA A 180 5.17 21.71 -3.38
N TYR A 181 4.17 21.40 -2.55
CA TYR A 181 3.24 20.28 -2.75
C TYR A 181 2.60 20.33 -4.15
N SER A 182 2.73 19.22 -4.88
CA SER A 182 2.36 19.14 -6.29
C SER A 182 1.67 17.82 -6.67
N ALA A 183 1.35 16.93 -5.72
CA ALA A 183 0.77 15.62 -6.02
C ALA A 183 -0.55 15.73 -6.80
N ASP A 184 -1.46 16.59 -6.34
CA ASP A 184 -2.75 16.80 -7.02
C ASP A 184 -2.56 17.39 -8.42
N LYS A 185 -1.64 18.34 -8.57
CA LYS A 185 -1.32 18.95 -9.88
C LYS A 185 -0.80 17.91 -10.86
N ILE A 186 0.01 16.96 -10.38
CA ILE A 186 0.52 15.83 -11.15
C ILE A 186 -0.65 14.91 -11.53
N ALA A 187 -1.50 14.54 -10.58
CA ALA A 187 -2.63 13.64 -10.82
C ALA A 187 -3.66 14.23 -11.80
N TYR A 188 -3.95 15.54 -11.71
CA TYR A 188 -4.87 16.25 -12.61
C TYR A 188 -4.26 16.62 -13.97
N SER A 189 -3.00 16.25 -14.23
CA SER A 189 -2.34 16.40 -15.53
C SER A 189 -2.02 15.04 -16.16
N PRO A 190 -2.99 14.13 -16.34
CA PRO A 190 -2.72 12.71 -16.61
C PRO A 190 -1.91 12.45 -17.88
N LYS A 191 -2.10 13.29 -18.91
CA LYS A 191 -1.52 13.12 -20.26
C LYS A 191 -0.35 14.05 -20.58
N GLY A 192 0.01 14.96 -19.68
CA GLY A 192 0.98 16.02 -19.96
C GLY A 192 1.82 16.39 -18.74
N PRO A 193 2.95 17.09 -18.93
CA PRO A 193 3.81 17.45 -17.82
C PRO A 193 3.14 18.52 -16.95
N ALA A 194 2.85 18.16 -15.69
CA ALA A 194 2.30 19.08 -14.71
C ALA A 194 3.29 20.22 -14.40
N GLY A 195 2.78 21.45 -14.27
CA GLY A 195 3.56 22.57 -13.74
C GLY A 195 3.73 22.41 -12.24
N VAL A 196 4.95 22.11 -11.78
CA VAL A 196 5.23 21.80 -10.37
C VAL A 196 6.08 22.89 -9.71
N ALA A 197 5.80 23.12 -8.43
CA ALA A 197 6.64 23.95 -7.58
C ALA A 197 7.83 23.13 -7.06
N THR A 198 8.89 23.82 -6.64
CA THR A 198 10.11 23.17 -6.13
C THR A 198 10.60 23.84 -4.86
N PHE A 199 11.16 23.05 -3.96
CA PHE A 199 11.94 23.54 -2.82
C PHE A 199 13.41 23.17 -2.98
N ASN A 200 14.29 23.85 -2.25
CA ASN A 200 15.74 23.60 -2.33
C ASN A 200 16.26 22.99 -1.03
N TYR A 201 17.11 21.98 -1.16
CA TYR A 201 17.87 21.39 -0.05
C TYR A 201 19.26 20.99 -0.53
N GLY A 202 20.31 21.34 0.23
CA GLY A 202 21.68 20.99 -0.13
C GLY A 202 22.12 21.50 -1.51
N GLY A 203 21.57 22.63 -1.98
CA GLY A 203 21.85 23.18 -3.31
C GLY A 203 21.18 22.46 -4.48
N ARG A 204 20.29 21.48 -4.22
CA ARG A 204 19.50 20.78 -5.24
C ARG A 204 18.01 21.12 -5.08
N GLY A 205 17.30 21.15 -6.20
CA GLY A 205 15.85 21.33 -6.23
C GLY A 205 15.11 20.00 -6.13
N TYR A 206 13.96 20.01 -5.46
CA TYR A 206 13.10 18.85 -5.27
C TYR A 206 11.64 19.23 -5.53
N VAL A 207 10.88 18.27 -6.07
CA VAL A 207 9.42 18.32 -6.22
C VAL A 207 8.81 17.54 -5.07
N ASN A 208 7.84 18.14 -4.37
CA ASN A 208 7.07 17.45 -3.35
C ASN A 208 5.84 16.79 -4.02
N ASP A 209 5.87 15.47 -4.14
CA ASP A 209 4.82 14.66 -4.79
C ASP A 209 3.95 13.88 -3.77
N GLY A 210 4.01 14.24 -2.50
CA GLY A 210 3.20 13.56 -1.50
C GLY A 210 3.51 14.08 -0.13
N MET A 211 2.49 14.11 0.72
CA MET A 211 2.61 14.63 2.06
C MET A 211 1.89 13.69 3.03
N PHE A 212 2.53 13.42 4.16
CA PHE A 212 1.97 12.60 5.23
C PHE A 212 2.06 13.36 6.55
N HIS A 213 1.00 13.27 7.36
CA HIS A 213 0.92 13.92 8.67
C HIS A 213 0.40 12.93 9.71
N CYS A 214 1.04 12.92 10.88
CA CYS A 214 0.61 12.16 12.03
C CYS A 214 1.04 12.86 13.32
N GLY A 215 0.08 13.44 14.04
CA GLY A 215 0.35 14.23 15.24
C GLY A 215 1.30 15.40 14.95
N GLU A 216 2.40 15.49 15.70
CA GLU A 216 3.43 16.53 15.53
C GLU A 216 4.39 16.28 14.36
N TYR A 217 4.21 15.16 13.66
CA TYR A 217 5.06 14.75 12.57
C TYR A 217 4.45 15.05 11.20
N SER A 218 5.32 15.49 10.29
CA SER A 218 5.01 15.71 8.89
C SER A 218 6.17 15.22 8.03
N GLU A 219 5.89 14.58 6.89
CA GLU A 219 6.92 14.24 5.90
C GLU A 219 6.43 14.41 4.47
N CYS A 220 7.39 14.53 3.56
CA CYS A 220 7.18 14.40 2.13
C CYS A 220 8.25 13.52 1.48
N GLU A 221 7.86 12.85 0.39
CA GLU A 221 8.81 12.29 -0.57
C GLU A 221 9.19 13.41 -1.55
N GLY A 222 10.43 13.91 -1.41
CA GLY A 222 10.98 14.94 -2.28
C GLY A 222 11.75 14.31 -3.43
N TRP A 223 11.30 14.56 -4.65
CA TRP A 223 11.86 14.00 -5.87
C TRP A 223 12.83 14.98 -6.52
N SER A 224 14.09 14.59 -6.64
CA SER A 224 15.04 15.31 -7.47
C SER A 224 14.66 15.17 -8.95
N PHE A 225 15.19 16.07 -9.77
CA PHE A 225 14.91 16.09 -11.19
C PHE A 225 16.11 16.52 -12.03
N VAL A 226 16.10 16.09 -13.28
CA VAL A 226 17.05 16.51 -14.31
C VAL A 226 16.29 17.06 -15.53
N PRO A 227 16.89 17.96 -16.33
CA PRO A 227 16.31 18.33 -17.62
C PRO A 227 16.05 17.10 -18.48
N LEU A 228 14.93 17.09 -19.22
CA LEU A 228 14.56 15.96 -20.08
C LEU A 228 15.66 15.58 -21.08
N SER A 229 16.44 16.56 -21.56
CA SER A 229 17.58 16.33 -22.47
C SER A 229 18.75 15.57 -21.87
N GLN A 230 18.80 15.44 -20.54
CA GLN A 230 19.86 14.73 -19.80
C GLN A 230 19.42 13.34 -19.33
N TRP A 231 18.12 13.04 -19.40
CA TRP A 231 17.57 11.74 -19.04
C TRP A 231 17.83 10.70 -20.15
N GLN A 232 18.22 9.49 -19.76
CA GLN A 232 18.53 8.39 -20.68
C GLN A 232 17.64 7.16 -20.47
N GLY A 233 16.66 7.24 -19.56
CA GLY A 233 15.74 6.16 -19.24
C GLY A 233 14.38 6.30 -19.93
N GLU A 234 13.48 5.38 -19.59
CA GLU A 234 12.07 5.50 -19.98
C GLU A 234 11.43 6.72 -19.31
N THR A 235 10.47 7.31 -20.00
CA THR A 235 9.73 8.47 -19.52
C THR A 235 8.25 8.17 -19.48
N PHE A 236 7.56 8.70 -18.48
CA PHE A 236 6.15 8.47 -18.29
C PHE A 236 5.38 9.78 -18.14
N THR A 237 4.18 9.82 -18.71
CA THR A 237 3.09 10.65 -18.20
C THR A 237 2.52 10.03 -16.92
N TYR A 238 1.74 10.78 -16.14
CA TYR A 238 1.14 10.23 -14.92
C TYR A 238 0.21 9.04 -15.24
N GLU A 239 -0.57 9.10 -16.32
CA GLU A 239 -1.43 7.98 -16.75
C GLU A 239 -0.63 6.73 -17.12
N GLU A 240 0.47 6.88 -17.86
CA GLU A 240 1.35 5.76 -18.21
C GLU A 240 2.02 5.14 -16.98
N GLN A 241 2.46 5.98 -16.04
CA GLN A 241 3.04 5.51 -14.78
C GLN A 241 2.01 4.76 -13.93
N CYS A 242 0.77 5.24 -13.85
CA CYS A 242 -0.32 4.52 -13.18
C CYS A 242 -0.56 3.14 -13.81
N ARG A 243 -0.59 3.05 -15.14
CA ARG A 243 -0.71 1.76 -15.84
C ARG A 243 0.50 0.84 -15.58
N ALA A 244 1.69 1.41 -15.49
CA ALA A 244 2.89 0.65 -15.14
C ALA A 244 2.83 0.11 -13.70
N TRP A 245 2.30 0.88 -12.75
CA TRP A 245 2.03 0.38 -11.39
C TRP A 245 0.95 -0.69 -11.35
N ASP A 246 -0.15 -0.48 -12.08
CA ASP A 246 -1.29 -1.41 -12.07
C ASP A 246 -0.96 -2.74 -12.76
N SER A 247 -0.05 -2.73 -13.74
CA SER A 247 0.50 -3.94 -14.37
C SER A 247 1.68 -4.57 -13.61
N GLY A 248 2.17 -3.91 -12.55
CA GLY A 248 3.33 -4.36 -11.79
C GLY A 248 4.68 -4.15 -12.48
N ALA A 249 4.74 -3.40 -13.58
CA ALA A 249 6.00 -3.05 -14.24
C ALA A 249 6.86 -2.10 -13.39
N LEU A 250 6.23 -1.29 -12.52
CA LEU A 250 6.89 -0.37 -11.59
C LEU A 250 6.35 -0.53 -10.17
N GLU A 251 7.19 -0.21 -9.18
CA GLU A 251 6.78 -0.11 -7.78
C GLU A 251 5.81 1.04 -7.59
N ARG A 252 4.69 0.82 -6.90
CA ARG A 252 3.71 1.90 -6.66
C ARG A 252 4.31 2.99 -5.77
N GLY A 253 4.26 4.23 -6.27
CA GLY A 253 4.89 5.39 -5.65
C GLY A 253 6.28 5.69 -6.19
N ASP A 254 6.92 4.79 -6.95
CA ASP A 254 8.15 5.12 -7.65
C ASP A 254 7.86 6.09 -8.79
N ARG A 255 8.39 7.32 -8.67
CA ARG A 255 8.19 8.39 -9.64
C ARG A 255 9.32 8.53 -10.65
N ARG A 256 10.37 7.70 -10.60
CA ARG A 256 11.48 7.78 -11.55
C ARG A 256 10.96 7.69 -12.99
N GLY A 257 11.41 8.61 -13.84
CA GLY A 257 10.96 8.69 -15.23
C GLY A 257 9.71 9.55 -15.44
N LEU A 258 9.00 10.00 -14.40
CA LEU A 258 7.84 10.88 -14.54
C LEU A 258 8.26 12.25 -15.11
N VAL A 259 7.60 12.69 -16.18
CA VAL A 259 7.88 13.98 -16.82
C VAL A 259 7.04 15.09 -16.17
N VAL A 260 7.70 16.13 -15.69
CA VAL A 260 7.10 17.33 -15.07
C VAL A 260 7.61 18.62 -15.72
N SER A 261 6.96 19.74 -15.46
CA SER A 261 7.38 21.08 -15.92
C SER A 261 7.82 21.91 -14.72
N VAL A 262 9.13 22.14 -14.60
CA VAL A 262 9.72 22.99 -13.57
C VAL A 262 10.04 24.35 -14.20
N ARG A 263 9.33 25.40 -13.77
CA ARG A 263 9.49 26.78 -14.31
C ARG A 263 9.40 26.84 -15.84
N GLY A 264 8.51 26.04 -16.43
CA GLY A 264 8.30 25.96 -17.88
C GLY A 264 9.29 25.06 -18.63
N VAL A 265 10.27 24.46 -17.95
CA VAL A 265 11.22 23.51 -18.55
C VAL A 265 10.77 22.09 -18.26
N LYS A 266 10.75 21.24 -19.29
CA LYS A 266 10.46 19.80 -19.13
C LYS A 266 11.63 19.12 -18.41
N CYS A 267 11.31 18.50 -17.28
CA CYS A 267 12.23 17.77 -16.43
C CYS A 267 11.69 16.36 -16.18
N VAL A 268 12.57 15.46 -15.74
CA VAL A 268 12.24 14.09 -15.37
C VAL A 268 12.65 13.88 -13.92
N LEU A 269 11.76 13.28 -13.12
CA LEU A 269 12.07 12.88 -11.75
C LEU A 269 13.06 11.70 -11.75
N ASP A 270 14.17 11.80 -11.01
CA ASP A 270 15.29 10.87 -11.12
C ASP A 270 15.69 10.17 -9.81
N GLY A 271 15.30 10.70 -8.65
CA GLY A 271 15.59 10.11 -7.35
C GLY A 271 14.73 10.70 -6.24
N ALA A 272 14.58 9.96 -5.15
CA ALA A 272 13.76 10.37 -4.01
C ALA A 272 14.59 10.48 -2.73
N LEU A 273 14.19 11.43 -1.88
CA LEU A 273 14.60 11.56 -0.49
C LEU A 273 13.35 11.80 0.37
N VAL A 274 13.43 11.48 1.65
CA VAL A 274 12.37 11.83 2.60
C VAL A 274 12.78 13.08 3.37
N PHE A 275 11.92 14.08 3.36
CA PHE A 275 12.06 15.28 4.19
C PHE A 275 11.01 15.25 5.28
N PHE A 276 11.40 15.56 6.51
CA PHE A 276 10.48 15.48 7.63
C PHE A 276 10.65 16.58 8.66
N ASP A 277 9.56 16.87 9.35
CA ASP A 277 9.48 17.76 10.48
C ASP A 277 8.76 17.04 11.63
N ASP A 278 9.29 17.14 12.83
CA ASP A 278 8.72 16.55 14.06
C ASP A 278 8.59 17.58 15.19
N THR A 279 8.55 18.87 14.83
CA THR A 279 8.46 19.98 15.78
C THR A 279 7.03 20.42 16.10
N GLY A 280 6.01 19.71 15.61
CA GLY A 280 4.61 20.13 15.76
C GLY A 280 4.23 21.31 14.86
N SER A 281 5.10 21.68 13.92
CA SER A 281 4.90 22.82 13.01
C SER A 281 3.64 22.73 12.14
N TYR A 282 2.98 21.57 12.03
CA TYR A 282 1.71 21.46 11.31
C TYR A 282 0.58 22.23 12.00
N SER A 283 0.49 22.20 13.33
CA SER A 283 -0.54 22.98 14.04
C SER A 283 -0.31 24.48 13.85
N LEU A 284 0.95 24.91 13.83
CA LEU A 284 1.33 26.30 13.54
C LEU A 284 1.10 26.67 12.08
N ALA A 285 1.42 25.80 11.12
CA ALA A 285 1.19 26.06 9.70
C ALA A 285 -0.31 26.05 9.33
N ARG A 286 -1.10 25.16 9.95
CA ARG A 286 -2.55 25.16 9.87
C ARG A 286 -3.13 26.44 10.49
N ALA A 287 -2.68 26.82 11.70
CA ALA A 287 -3.10 28.07 12.32
C ALA A 287 -2.70 29.31 11.50
N ILE A 288 -1.54 29.30 10.84
CA ILE A 288 -1.10 30.38 9.94
C ILE A 288 -1.97 30.40 8.67
N ALA A 289 -2.27 29.24 8.08
CA ALA A 289 -3.14 29.15 6.90
C ALA A 289 -4.59 29.57 7.21
N GLU A 290 -5.14 29.14 8.35
CA GLU A 290 -6.46 29.54 8.85
C GLU A 290 -6.50 31.04 9.21
N SER A 291 -5.41 31.59 9.76
CA SER A 291 -5.31 33.05 10.03
C SER A 291 -5.07 33.91 8.78
N ALA A 292 -4.63 33.29 7.68
CA ALA A 292 -4.43 33.95 6.39
C ALA A 292 -5.66 33.87 5.48
N SER A 293 -6.63 33.00 5.80
CA SER A 293 -7.94 32.95 5.16
C SER A 293 -8.97 33.94 5.74
N ASP A 294 -8.61 34.71 6.78
CA ASP A 294 -9.44 35.78 7.34
C ASP A 294 -9.36 37.11 6.55
N GLU A 295 -8.62 37.15 5.44
CA GLU A 295 -8.68 38.23 4.44
C GLU A 295 -9.61 37.82 3.29
N ASP A 296 -10.92 38.01 3.54
CA ASP A 296 -12.02 38.30 2.59
C ASP A 296 -11.77 38.03 1.10
N ASP A 297 -12.41 36.98 0.57
CA ASP A 297 -13.06 36.97 -0.74
C ASP A 297 -14.16 35.90 -0.68
N GLY A 298 -15.35 36.31 -0.23
CA GLY A 298 -16.51 35.44 -0.14
C GLY A 298 -16.94 34.86 -1.49
N GLU A 299 -16.83 33.54 -1.62
CA GLU A 299 -17.73 32.73 -2.42
C GLU A 299 -18.13 31.49 -1.59
N ASP A 300 -19.41 31.45 -1.19
CA ASP A 300 -20.07 30.34 -0.52
C ASP A 300 -19.90 29.05 -1.34
N TYR A 301 -19.00 28.17 -0.90
CA TYR A 301 -19.15 26.75 -1.19
C TYR A 301 -20.13 26.19 -0.16
N PRO A 302 -21.27 25.61 -0.57
CA PRO A 302 -22.16 24.98 0.39
C PRO A 302 -21.42 23.85 1.11
N ASP A 303 -21.42 23.91 2.44
CA ASP A 303 -21.04 22.83 3.34
C ASP A 303 -21.94 21.62 3.04
N ASP A 304 -21.42 20.62 2.32
CA ASP A 304 -22.06 19.30 2.16
C ASP A 304 -21.76 18.43 3.40
N ASP A 305 -22.05 18.99 4.59
CA ASP A 305 -22.10 18.30 5.87
C ASP A 305 -23.57 18.05 6.26
N GLU A 306 -24.32 17.39 5.39
CA GLU A 306 -25.57 16.73 5.80
C GLU A 306 -25.38 15.21 5.71
N GLU A 307 -25.28 14.58 6.88
CA GLU A 307 -25.61 13.17 7.05
C GLU A 307 -27.09 12.99 6.65
N GLY A 308 -27.31 12.71 5.37
CA GLY A 308 -28.61 12.37 4.82
C GLY A 308 -28.91 10.89 5.02
N ASP A 309 -29.80 10.60 5.96
CA ASP A 309 -30.59 9.38 6.04
C ASP A 309 -31.07 8.99 4.63
N PHE A 310 -30.61 7.84 4.13
CA PHE A 310 -31.16 7.23 2.93
C PHE A 310 -32.48 6.54 3.31
N ASP A 311 -33.54 7.32 3.43
CA ASP A 311 -34.90 6.81 3.45
C ASP A 311 -35.29 6.37 2.03
N GLU A 312 -35.57 5.07 1.90
CA GLU A 312 -36.20 4.46 0.73
C GLU A 312 -37.64 4.99 0.59
N GLU A 313 -37.84 6.00 -0.26
CA GLU A 313 -39.19 6.31 -0.76
C GLU A 313 -39.39 5.74 -2.16
N GLU A 314 -40.19 4.68 -2.21
CA GLU A 314 -40.96 4.26 -3.37
C GLU A 314 -41.79 5.44 -3.89
N GLU A 315 -41.57 5.88 -5.13
CA GLU A 315 -42.61 6.59 -5.89
C GLU A 315 -42.97 5.86 -7.18
N ASP A 316 -44.24 5.49 -7.20
CA ASP A 316 -44.98 4.77 -8.21
C ASP A 316 -45.47 5.72 -9.33
N SER A 317 -45.00 5.47 -10.55
CA SER A 317 -45.70 5.59 -11.86
C SER A 317 -46.34 6.93 -12.32
N PRO A 318 -46.35 7.22 -13.65
CA PRO A 318 -47.45 6.71 -14.47
C PRO A 318 -47.07 6.11 -15.84
N ARG A 319 -47.74 5.00 -16.11
CA ARG A 319 -47.88 4.21 -17.36
C ARG A 319 -48.14 5.04 -18.63
N GLN A 320 -47.57 4.60 -19.77
CA GLN A 320 -48.29 4.35 -21.04
C GLN A 320 -47.54 3.31 -21.90
N GLY A 321 -48.26 2.35 -22.49
CA GLY A 321 -47.83 1.68 -23.74
C GLY A 321 -47.77 0.15 -23.80
N GLU A 322 -48.92 -0.51 -23.63
CA GLU A 322 -49.44 -1.64 -24.45
C GLU A 322 -48.78 -3.05 -24.49
N ASP A 323 -49.68 -4.03 -24.27
CA ASP A 323 -49.75 -5.43 -24.77
C ASP A 323 -48.71 -6.48 -24.34
N ALA A 324 -49.07 -7.73 -23.99
CA ALA A 324 -50.33 -8.43 -23.78
C ALA A 324 -50.02 -9.83 -23.16
N THR A 325 -51.01 -10.43 -22.50
CA THR A 325 -51.16 -11.88 -22.12
C THR A 325 -50.29 -12.43 -20.97
N ARG A 326 -50.73 -13.27 -20.02
CA ARG A 326 -52.03 -13.89 -19.65
C ARG A 326 -51.81 -14.78 -18.39
N GLU A 327 -52.80 -14.77 -17.48
CA GLU A 327 -53.24 -15.79 -16.48
C GLU A 327 -52.43 -16.16 -15.21
N ASP A 328 -53.01 -15.75 -14.07
CA ASP A 328 -53.55 -16.56 -12.96
C ASP A 328 -52.67 -17.57 -12.18
N CYS A 329 -52.44 -17.30 -10.88
CA CYS A 329 -53.26 -17.86 -9.78
C CYS A 329 -52.65 -17.66 -8.35
N ALA A 330 -53.45 -17.03 -7.49
CA ALA A 330 -53.75 -17.36 -6.08
C ALA A 330 -52.66 -17.32 -4.97
N ALA A 331 -52.82 -16.36 -4.06
CA ALA A 331 -52.47 -16.45 -2.63
C ALA A 331 -53.64 -17.09 -1.84
N PRO A 332 -53.53 -17.45 -0.53
CA PRO A 332 -53.50 -16.41 0.53
C PRO A 332 -52.68 -16.69 1.81
N ARG A 333 -52.41 -15.56 2.48
CA ARG A 333 -51.94 -15.21 3.84
C ARG A 333 -52.26 -16.16 5.02
N LYS A 334 -51.43 -16.06 6.08
CA LYS A 334 -51.87 -15.65 7.44
C LYS A 334 -50.74 -15.12 8.32
N GLU A 335 -51.09 -14.07 9.08
CA GLU A 335 -50.35 -13.25 10.05
C GLU A 335 -50.18 -13.93 11.42
N GLU A 336 -49.20 -13.46 12.22
CA GLU A 336 -49.29 -13.02 13.64
C GLU A 336 -47.85 -12.94 14.22
N GLU A 337 -47.27 -11.74 14.43
CA GLU A 337 -47.39 -10.85 15.62
C GLU A 337 -46.59 -11.30 16.87
N GLN A 338 -45.51 -10.58 17.22
CA GLN A 338 -45.29 -9.85 18.51
C GLN A 338 -43.81 -9.59 18.85
N ASN A 339 -43.40 -8.34 18.61
CA ASN A 339 -42.81 -7.36 19.55
C ASN A 339 -41.87 -7.80 20.72
N SER A 340 -40.67 -7.20 20.68
CA SER A 340 -40.19 -6.08 21.52
C SER A 340 -39.04 -6.32 22.50
N ASP A 341 -38.07 -5.40 22.38
CA ASP A 341 -37.20 -4.79 23.40
C ASP A 341 -35.91 -5.50 23.85
N LEU A 342 -34.76 -4.85 24.08
CA LEU A 342 -34.15 -3.55 23.72
C LEU A 342 -32.75 -3.58 24.42
N LEU A 343 -31.79 -2.87 23.83
CA LEU A 343 -30.69 -2.11 24.47
C LEU A 343 -29.38 -2.76 25.00
N LEU A 344 -28.30 -2.32 24.33
CA LEU A 344 -27.12 -1.57 24.81
C LEU A 344 -26.11 -2.21 25.79
N CYS A 345 -24.83 -2.27 25.37
CA CYS A 345 -23.82 -1.26 25.74
C CYS A 345 -22.42 -1.67 25.23
N LEU A 346 -21.88 -0.85 24.32
CA LEU A 346 -20.45 -0.72 24.04
C LEU A 346 -19.80 0.14 25.13
N MET A 347 -18.66 -0.30 25.64
CA MET A 347 -17.54 0.54 26.11
C MET A 347 -16.24 -0.09 25.61
#